data_AF-Q5P622-F1
#
_entry.id   AF-Q5P622-F1
#
_cell.length_a   1.000
_cell.length_b   1.000
_cell.length_c   1.000
_cell.angle_alpha   90.00
_cell.angle_beta   90.00
_cell.angle_gamma   90.00
#
_symmetry.space_group_name_H-M   'P 1'
#
loop_
_entity.id
_entity.type
_entity.pdbx_description
1 polymer ?
#
loop_
_entity_poly.entity_id
_entity_poly.type
_entity_poly.pdbx_seq_one_letter_code
_entity_poly.pdbx_strand_id
1 'polypeptide(L)'
;TKGKVERFNGYLRRSFYVPLVAQFKQAGLVLDAATATVQVRRWLDEVANVRVHGTTGEQPVARLAAERAALQALAPPWRGDIEGARPQAEAAHDEGPVRPPAVRAHLETAQPAQHPLAVYDALLQTLQQAQEIGA
;
A
#
# COMPACT_ATOMS: atom_id res chain seq x y z
N THR A 1 -4.55 3.40 -12.36
CA THR A 1 -5.99 3.41 -12.01
C THR A 1 -6.41 2.01 -11.60
N LYS A 2 -7.38 1.89 -10.70
CA LYS A 2 -7.93 0.62 -10.20
C LYS A 2 -8.27 -0.37 -11.32
N GLY A 3 -8.93 0.11 -12.38
CA GLY A 3 -9.35 -0.72 -13.52
C GLY A 3 -8.21 -1.38 -14.32
N LYS A 4 -6.98 -0.83 -14.32
CA LYS A 4 -5.83 -1.50 -14.98
C LYS A 4 -5.41 -2.75 -14.20
N VAL A 5 -5.33 -2.62 -12.88
CA VAL A 5 -4.92 -3.71 -11.98
C VAL A 5 -5.97 -4.83 -11.99
N GLU A 6 -7.25 -4.48 -11.90
CA GLU A 6 -8.34 -5.48 -11.89
C GLU A 6 -8.41 -6.27 -13.20
N ARG A 7 -8.26 -5.60 -14.35
CA ARG A 7 -8.22 -6.28 -15.65
C ARG A 7 -7.04 -7.22 -15.76
N PHE A 8 -5.86 -6.81 -15.30
CA PHE A 8 -4.68 -7.68 -15.27
C PHE A 8 -4.88 -8.89 -14.36
N ASN A 9 -5.37 -8.69 -13.13
CA ASN A 9 -5.63 -9.79 -12.20
C ASN A 9 -6.64 -10.81 -12.76
N GLY A 10 -7.69 -10.32 -13.43
CA GLY A 10 -8.64 -11.20 -14.13
C GLY A 10 -8.00 -11.99 -15.27
N TYR A 11 -7.12 -11.35 -16.04
CA TYR A 11 -6.37 -12.01 -17.12
C TYR A 11 -5.41 -13.07 -16.57
N LEU A 12 -4.59 -12.72 -15.57
CA LEU A 12 -3.64 -13.64 -14.91
C LEU A 12 -4.36 -14.87 -14.35
N ARG A 13 -5.50 -14.67 -13.66
CA ARG A 13 -6.27 -15.78 -13.10
C ARG A 13 -6.75 -16.76 -14.17
N ARG A 14 -7.36 -16.25 -15.24
CA ARG A 14 -7.97 -17.08 -16.29
C ARG A 14 -6.94 -17.74 -17.20
N SER A 15 -5.89 -17.01 -17.56
CA SER A 15 -4.93 -17.44 -18.59
C SER A 15 -3.69 -18.13 -18.05
N PHE A 16 -3.38 -17.98 -16.76
CA PHE A 16 -2.22 -18.61 -16.13
C PHE A 16 -2.64 -19.53 -14.97
N TYR A 17 -3.28 -18.98 -13.94
CA TYR A 17 -3.46 -19.70 -12.68
C TYR A 17 -4.42 -20.90 -12.79
N VAL A 18 -5.62 -20.70 -13.36
CA VAL A 18 -6.62 -21.78 -13.49
C VAL A 18 -6.11 -22.96 -14.33
N PRO A 19 -5.51 -22.75 -15.52
CA PRO A 19 -4.90 -23.82 -16.29
C PRO A 19 -3.77 -24.54 -15.54
N LEU A 20 -2.93 -23.81 -14.82
CA LEU A 20 -1.81 -24.40 -14.08
C LEU A 20 -2.31 -25.29 -12.93
N VAL A 21 -3.28 -24.81 -12.15
CA VAL A 21 -3.90 -25.60 -11.09
C VAL A 21 -4.58 -26.86 -11.64
N ALA A 22 -5.25 -26.77 -12.80
CA ALA A 22 -5.88 -27.92 -13.42
C ALA A 22 -4.85 -29.00 -13.81
N GLN A 23 -3.72 -28.60 -14.40
CA GLN A 23 -2.62 -29.51 -14.75
C GLN A 23 -2.04 -30.20 -13.51
N PHE A 24 -1.81 -29.45 -12.43
CA PHE A 24 -1.30 -30.01 -11.17
C PHE A 24 -2.28 -31.00 -10.56
N LYS A 25 -3.58 -30.67 -10.55
CA LYS A 25 -4.63 -31.58 -10.07
C LYS A 25 -4.68 -32.88 -10.86
N GLN A 26 -4.52 -32.83 -12.19
CA GLN A 26 -4.45 -34.02 -13.04
C GLN A 26 -3.25 -34.90 -12.72
N ALA A 27 -2.12 -34.29 -12.34
CA ALA A 27 -0.92 -34.99 -11.89
C ALA A 27 -1.00 -35.46 -10.42
N GLY A 28 -2.12 -35.24 -9.72
CA GLY A 28 -2.25 -35.54 -8.29
C GLY A 28 -1.40 -34.65 -7.37
N LEU A 29 -0.96 -33.50 -7.86
CA LEU A 29 -0.11 -32.54 -7.14
C LEU A 29 -0.91 -31.33 -6.65
N VAL A 30 -0.41 -30.69 -5.59
CA VAL A 30 -0.91 -29.40 -5.10
C VAL A 30 0.05 -28.31 -5.53
N LEU A 31 -0.47 -27.23 -6.10
CA LEU A 31 0.34 -26.09 -6.52
C LEU A 31 0.70 -25.22 -5.30
N ASP A 32 1.99 -25.06 -5.03
CA ASP A 32 2.51 -24.13 -4.04
C ASP A 32 2.95 -22.79 -4.67
N ALA A 33 3.15 -21.78 -3.80
CA ALA A 33 3.50 -20.43 -4.23
C ALA A 33 4.89 -20.31 -4.88
N ALA A 34 5.88 -21.09 -4.43
CA ALA A 34 7.23 -21.05 -4.99
C ALA A 34 7.22 -21.63 -6.41
N THR A 35 6.56 -22.77 -6.60
CA THR A 35 6.37 -23.36 -7.93
C THR A 35 5.58 -22.43 -8.85
N ALA A 36 4.49 -21.83 -8.38
CA ALA A 36 3.74 -20.84 -9.15
C ALA A 36 4.61 -19.64 -9.57
N THR A 37 5.54 -19.20 -8.73
CA THR A 37 6.45 -18.08 -9.02
C THR A 37 7.43 -18.41 -10.15
N VAL A 38 7.93 -19.64 -10.22
CA VAL A 38 8.77 -20.08 -11.33
C VAL A 38 7.94 -20.20 -12.62
N GLN A 39 6.77 -20.82 -12.53
CA GLN A 39 5.88 -21.01 -13.68
C GLN A 39 5.37 -19.68 -14.26
N VAL A 40 5.10 -18.68 -13.42
CA VAL A 40 4.63 -17.38 -13.91
C VAL A 40 5.71 -16.65 -14.70
N ARG A 41 6.99 -16.75 -14.31
CA ARG A 41 8.10 -16.17 -15.08
C ARG A 41 8.15 -16.76 -16.49
N ARG A 42 8.15 -18.09 -16.56
CA ARG A 42 8.12 -18.81 -17.84
C ARG A 42 6.91 -18.42 -18.69
N TRP A 43 5.72 -18.36 -18.09
CA TRP A 43 4.51 -17.97 -18.79
C TRP A 43 4.54 -16.52 -19.28
N LEU A 44 5.14 -15.60 -18.52
CA LEU A 44 5.33 -14.22 -18.96
C LEU A 44 6.20 -14.18 -20.22
N ASP A 45 7.32 -14.91 -20.23
CA ASP A 45 8.28 -14.90 -21.34
C ASP A 45 7.73 -15.61 -22.58
N GLU A 46 7.11 -16.78 -22.42
CA GLU A 46 6.69 -17.63 -23.54
C GLU A 46 5.27 -17.36 -24.04
N VAL A 47 4.41 -16.70 -23.24
CA VAL A 47 2.99 -16.53 -23.57
C VAL A 47 2.54 -15.09 -23.42
N ALA A 48 2.66 -14.49 -22.24
CA ALA A 48 1.99 -13.22 -21.97
C ALA A 48 2.63 -12.04 -22.71
N ASN A 49 3.96 -12.00 -22.80
CA ASN A 49 4.71 -10.89 -23.39
C ASN A 49 4.84 -10.99 -24.93
N VAL A 50 4.75 -12.21 -25.48
CA VAL A 50 4.88 -12.49 -26.93
C VAL A 50 3.55 -12.67 -27.65
N ARG A 51 2.41 -12.74 -26.93
CA ARG A 51 1.09 -12.80 -27.57
C ARG A 51 0.77 -11.53 -28.35
N VAL A 52 -0.01 -11.65 -29.41
CA VAL A 52 -0.63 -10.50 -30.05
C VAL A 52 -1.75 -9.96 -29.15
N HIS A 53 -1.63 -8.71 -28.70
CA HIS A 53 -2.61 -8.12 -27.80
C HIS A 53 -3.83 -7.58 -28.55
N GLY A 54 -5.04 -7.94 -28.11
CA GLY A 54 -6.27 -7.74 -28.89
C GLY A 54 -6.69 -6.28 -29.16
N THR A 55 -6.24 -5.32 -28.35
CA THR A 55 -6.53 -3.89 -28.59
C THR A 55 -5.43 -3.20 -29.39
N THR A 56 -4.18 -3.61 -29.22
CA THR A 56 -3.03 -2.93 -29.82
C THR A 56 -2.54 -3.60 -31.10
N GLY A 57 -2.96 -4.84 -31.38
CA GLY A 57 -2.53 -5.61 -32.55
C GLY A 57 -1.05 -6.01 -32.55
N GLU A 58 -0.30 -5.64 -31.52
CA GLU A 58 1.15 -5.83 -31.40
C GLU A 58 1.48 -6.73 -30.20
N GLN A 59 2.69 -7.30 -30.22
CA GLN A 59 3.21 -8.03 -29.07
C GLN A 59 3.62 -7.07 -27.96
N PRO A 60 3.18 -7.26 -26.70
CA PRO A 60 3.55 -6.39 -25.59
C PRO A 60 5.06 -6.15 -25.45
N VAL A 61 5.89 -7.18 -25.65
CA VAL A 61 7.35 -7.05 -25.57
C VAL A 61 7.92 -6.12 -26.64
N ALA A 62 7.44 -6.25 -27.88
CA ALA A 62 7.87 -5.41 -29.00
C ALA A 62 7.40 -3.96 -28.79
N ARG A 63 6.14 -3.79 -28.36
CA ARG A 63 5.57 -2.48 -28.06
C ARG A 63 6.34 -1.75 -26.96
N LEU A 64 6.63 -2.45 -25.85
CA LEU A 64 7.37 -1.89 -24.73
C LEU A 64 8.78 -1.45 -25.15
N ALA A 65 9.45 -2.23 -26.01
CA ALA A 65 10.77 -1.88 -26.53
C ALA A 65 10.72 -0.56 -27.35
N ALA A 66 9.72 -0.40 -28.21
CA ALA A 66 9.53 0.82 -29.00
C ALA A 66 9.18 2.04 -28.12
N GLU A 67 8.32 1.86 -27.12
CA GLU A 67 7.87 2.96 -26.24
C GLU A 67 8.92 3.38 -25.21
N ARG A 68 9.95 2.55 -24.97
CA ARG A 68 10.95 2.77 -23.92
C ARG A 68 11.64 4.13 -24.01
N ALA A 69 11.88 4.63 -25.21
CA ALA A 69 12.51 5.94 -25.43
C ALA A 69 11.62 7.13 -25.01
N ALA A 70 10.31 6.93 -24.94
CA ALA A 70 9.34 7.95 -24.55
C ALA A 70 8.95 7.87 -23.05
N LEU A 71 9.42 6.85 -22.33
CA LEU A 71 9.12 6.70 -20.90
C LEU A 71 9.97 7.63 -20.04
N GLN A 72 9.37 8.19 -19.01
CA GLN A 72 10.09 8.95 -17.98
C GLN A 72 11.00 8.02 -17.18
N ALA A 73 12.09 8.58 -16.64
CA ALA A 73 12.94 7.86 -15.70
C ALA A 73 12.14 7.45 -14.46
N LEU A 74 12.52 6.31 -13.87
CA LEU A 74 11.97 5.90 -12.58
C LEU A 74 12.34 6.95 -11.52
N ALA A 75 11.40 7.25 -10.63
CA ALA A 75 11.69 8.08 -9.47
C ALA A 75 12.84 7.46 -8.65
N PRO A 76 13.71 8.27 -8.05
CA PRO A 76 14.74 7.75 -7.16
C PRO A 76 14.08 6.95 -6.01
N PRO A 77 14.77 5.93 -5.46
CA PRO A 77 14.26 5.17 -4.33
C PRO A 77 13.86 6.13 -3.20
N TRP A 78 12.65 5.97 -2.67
CA TRP A 78 12.21 6.75 -1.52
C TRP A 78 13.08 6.39 -0.31
N ARG A 79 13.88 7.35 0.17
CA ARG A 79 14.82 7.15 1.29
C ARG A 79 14.22 7.41 2.67
N GLY A 80 12.98 7.89 2.74
CA GLY A 80 12.35 8.25 4.01
C GLY A 80 12.86 9.57 4.62
N ASP A 81 13.68 10.33 3.89
CA ASP A 81 14.14 11.65 4.31
C ASP A 81 12.98 12.67 4.19
N ILE A 82 12.18 12.77 5.25
CA ILE A 82 11.14 13.79 5.37
C ILE A 82 11.81 15.06 5.89
N GLU A 83 12.04 16.06 5.01
CA GLU A 83 12.63 17.35 5.40
C GLU A 83 11.94 18.01 6.59
N GLY A 84 10.64 17.76 6.79
CA GLY A 84 9.82 18.34 7.86
C GLY A 84 9.96 17.70 9.25
N ALA A 85 10.76 16.63 9.41
CA ALA A 85 10.94 15.97 10.71
C ALA A 85 12.26 16.33 11.41
N ARG A 86 13.09 17.19 10.81
CA ARG A 86 14.17 17.82 11.58
C ARG A 86 13.53 18.88 12.47
N PRO A 87 13.76 18.86 13.80
CA PRO A 87 13.38 20.00 14.62
C PRO A 87 14.06 21.22 14.01
N GLN A 88 13.30 22.14 13.42
CA GLN A 88 13.83 23.46 13.15
C GLN A 88 14.31 23.99 14.50
N ALA A 89 15.57 24.42 14.58
CA ALA A 89 16.03 25.19 15.74
C ALA A 89 14.98 26.26 16.01
N GLU A 90 14.54 26.40 17.27
CA GLU A 90 13.53 27.37 17.70
C GLU A 90 13.92 28.75 17.16
N ALA A 91 13.41 29.08 15.98
CA ALA A 91 13.43 30.44 15.51
C ALA A 91 12.51 31.16 16.49
N ALA A 92 13.03 32.18 17.15
CA ALA A 92 12.22 33.08 17.96
C ALA A 92 11.09 33.59 17.05
N HIS A 93 9.91 32.99 17.17
CA HIS A 93 8.75 33.42 16.44
C HIS A 93 8.40 34.80 17.00
N ASP A 94 8.40 35.80 16.12
CA ASP A 94 7.87 37.13 16.41
C ASP A 94 6.47 36.96 17.00
N GLU A 95 6.18 37.67 18.09
CA GLU A 95 5.02 37.48 18.96
C GLU A 95 3.72 37.46 18.14
N GLY A 96 3.25 36.25 17.80
CA GLY A 96 1.95 36.04 17.20
C GLY A 96 0.84 36.60 18.11
N PRO A 97 -0.40 36.73 17.60
CA PRO A 97 -1.49 37.31 18.37
C PRO A 97 -1.59 36.67 19.75
N VAL A 98 -1.58 37.51 20.80
CA VAL A 98 -1.55 37.08 22.20
C VAL A 98 -2.65 36.04 22.41
N ARG A 99 -2.20 34.80 22.65
CA ARG A 99 -3.07 33.67 22.89
C ARG A 99 -4.03 34.00 24.04
N PRO A 100 -5.33 33.66 23.94
CA PRO A 100 -6.29 33.93 25.01
C PRO A 100 -5.81 33.39 26.36
N PRO A 101 -6.09 34.09 27.47
CA PRO A 101 -5.51 33.77 28.79
C PRO A 101 -5.83 32.35 29.26
N ALA A 102 -7.01 31.82 28.93
CA ALA A 102 -7.39 30.45 29.25
C ALA A 102 -6.49 29.40 28.56
N VAL A 103 -6.07 29.65 27.32
CA VAL A 103 -5.23 28.72 26.56
C VAL A 103 -3.78 28.81 27.04
N ARG A 104 -3.31 29.99 27.46
CA ARG A 104 -2.00 30.15 28.11
C ARG A 104 -1.93 29.38 29.43
N ALA A 105 -2.91 29.59 30.32
CA ALA A 105 -2.99 28.88 31.59
C ALA A 105 -3.04 27.35 31.41
N HIS A 106 -3.73 26.87 30.37
CA HIS A 106 -3.79 25.44 30.06
C HIS A 106 -2.44 24.87 29.60
N LEU A 107 -1.66 25.62 28.83
CA LEU A 107 -0.34 25.19 28.35
C LEU A 107 0.75 25.28 29.42
N GLU A 108 0.62 26.21 30.35
CA GLU A 108 1.47 26.32 31.54
C GLU A 108 1.16 25.20 32.56
N THR A 109 0.03 24.52 32.43
CA THR A 109 -0.28 23.33 33.22
C THR A 109 0.66 22.20 32.83
N ALA A 110 1.46 21.71 33.79
CA ALA A 110 2.30 20.54 33.59
C ALA A 110 1.43 19.30 33.31
N GLN A 111 1.44 18.82 32.06
CA GLN A 111 0.74 17.60 31.67
C GLN A 111 1.73 16.43 31.70
N PRO A 112 1.33 15.27 32.26
CA PRO A 112 2.17 14.09 32.20
C PRO A 112 2.31 13.62 30.74
N ALA A 113 3.50 13.16 30.37
CA ALA A 113 3.77 12.65 29.01
C ALA A 113 2.87 11.47 28.61
N GLN A 114 2.30 10.78 29.59
CA GLN A 114 1.36 9.68 29.41
C GLN A 114 0.33 9.68 30.55
N HIS A 115 -0.91 9.33 30.25
CA HIS A 115 -1.91 9.07 31.28
C HIS A 115 -1.59 7.75 32.02
N PRO A 116 -1.92 7.63 33.31
CA PRO A 116 -1.85 6.34 34.00
C PRO A 116 -2.66 5.27 33.27
N LEU A 117 -2.16 4.04 33.20
CA LEU A 117 -2.80 2.95 32.44
C LEU A 117 -4.26 2.72 32.85
N ALA A 118 -4.58 2.90 34.13
CA ALA A 118 -5.93 2.80 34.68
C ALA A 118 -6.96 3.73 33.99
N VAL A 119 -6.53 4.85 33.39
CA VAL A 119 -7.40 5.74 32.64
C VAL A 119 -7.90 5.07 31.35
N TYR A 120 -7.03 4.33 30.67
CA TYR A 120 -7.40 3.58 29.46
C TYR A 120 -8.30 2.39 29.79
N ASP A 121 -8.02 1.71 30.91
CA ASP A 121 -8.87 0.62 31.39
C ASP A 121 -10.30 1.10 31.69
N ALA A 122 -10.44 2.24 32.37
CA ALA A 122 -11.75 2.85 32.65
C ALA A 122 -12.48 3.30 31.38
N LEU A 123 -11.76 3.89 30.41
CA LEU A 123 -12.33 4.26 29.11
C LEU A 123 -12.82 3.03 28.34
N LEU A 124 -12.05 1.94 28.34
CA LEU A 124 -12.41 0.71 27.66
C LEU A 124 -13.67 0.08 28.28
N GLN A 125 -13.76 0.05 29.61
CA GLN A 125 -14.95 -0.41 30.33
C GLN A 125 -16.18 0.44 30.02
N THR A 126 -16.02 1.77 29.96
CA THR A 126 -17.11 2.68 29.62
C THR A 126 -17.64 2.43 28.19
N LEU A 127 -16.74 2.20 27.23
CA LEU A 127 -17.11 1.88 25.86
C LEU A 127 -17.82 0.52 25.75
N GLN A 128 -17.40 -0.48 26.51
CA GLN A 128 -18.05 -1.79 26.57
C GLN A 128 -19.46 -1.70 27.15
N GLN A 129 -19.65 -0.97 28.25
CA GLN A 129 -20.97 -0.75 28.85
C GLN A 129 -21.91 0.03 27.91
N ALA A 130 -21.39 1.02 27.18
CA ALA A 130 -22.18 1.76 26.19
C ALA A 130 -22.64 0.86 25.02
N GLN A 131 -21.85 -0.15 24.65
CA GLN A 131 -22.22 -1.13 23.64
C GLN A 131 -23.25 -2.15 24.15
N GLU A 132 -23.20 -2.52 25.43
CA GLU A 132 -24.15 -3.43 26.06
C GLU A 132 -25.51 -2.79 26.33
N ILE A 133 -25.56 -1.49 26.65
CA ILE A 133 -26.82 -0.75 26.89
C ILE A 133 -27.51 -0.37 25.56
N GLY A 134 -26.78 -0.35 24.45
CA GLY A 134 -27.30 -0.04 23.11
C GLY A 134 -27.78 -1.23 22.29
N ALA A 135 -27.75 -2.45 22.84
CA ALA A 135 -28.19 -3.71 22.21
C ALA A 135 -29.47 -4.23 22.87
#